data_AF-A0A382GWF4-F1
#
_entry.id   AF-A0A382GWF4-F1
#
_cell.length_a   1.000
_cell.length_b   1.000
_cell.length_c   1.000
_cell.angle_alpha   90.00
_cell.angle_beta   90.00
_cell.angle_gamma   90.00
#
_symmetry.space_group_name_H-M   'P 1'
#
loop_
_entity.id
_entity.type
_entity.pdbx_description
1 polymer ?
#
loop_
_entity_poly.entity_id
_entity_poly.type
_entity_poly.pdbx_seq_one_letter_code
_entity_poly.pdbx_strand_id
1 'polypeptide(L)'
;MIKQMNPIKKSLLILFLLCFAVSGYSDASNYEVGDVFESKKRTTSVVLFELKGDLLRYIRQHGSKTGSFRQMDTSYTYEVQKGDKIILLKSYKEAEGKIFRVALVAKKKSRKQDSPYYYAVPKQFYQLTFVEHLTE
;
A
#
# COMPACT_ATOMS: atom_id res chain seq x y z
N MET A 1 14.86 18.05 31.35
CA MET A 1 13.66 17.79 32.18
C MET A 1 13.52 16.36 32.74
N ILE A 2 14.27 15.35 32.27
CA ILE A 2 14.14 13.95 32.75
C ILE A 2 14.94 13.67 34.05
N LYS A 3 15.96 14.49 34.35
CA LYS A 3 16.91 14.24 35.45
C LYS A 3 16.32 14.40 36.87
N GLN A 4 15.14 15.01 37.01
CA GLN A 4 14.45 15.23 38.29
C GLN A 4 13.18 14.39 38.48
N MET A 5 12.94 13.38 37.64
CA MET A 5 11.78 12.51 37.78
C MET A 5 12.05 11.37 38.78
N ASN A 6 11.11 11.13 39.69
CA ASN A 6 11.11 9.95 40.56
C ASN A 6 11.19 8.66 39.73
N PRO A 7 11.85 7.61 40.25
CA PRO A 7 12.13 6.39 39.50
C PRO A 7 10.87 5.72 38.92
N ILE A 8 9.74 5.79 39.64
CA ILE A 8 8.43 5.29 39.18
C ILE A 8 7.94 6.07 37.94
N LYS A 9 8.01 7.40 37.96
CA LYS A 9 7.57 8.24 36.84
C LYS A 9 8.47 8.06 35.61
N LYS A 10 9.77 7.86 35.84
CA LYS A 10 10.73 7.57 34.77
C LYS A 10 10.46 6.20 34.14
N SER A 11 10.16 5.18 34.94
CA SER A 11 9.76 3.85 34.47
C SER A 11 8.47 3.91 33.64
N LEU A 12 7.46 4.62 34.12
CA LEU A 12 6.18 4.78 33.42
C LEU A 12 6.34 5.50 32.07
N LEU A 13 7.18 6.54 32.02
CA LEU A 13 7.47 7.29 30.79
C LEU A 13 8.24 6.44 29.77
N ILE A 14 9.20 5.64 30.22
CA ILE A 14 9.93 4.69 29.37
C ILE A 14 8.97 3.64 28.81
N LEU A 15 8.08 3.08 29.64
CA LEU A 15 7.08 2.11 29.21
C LEU A 15 6.13 2.72 28.17
N PHE A 16 5.67 3.95 28.40
CA PHE A 16 4.82 4.68 27.45
C PHE A 16 5.51 4.91 26.10
N LEU A 17 6.79 5.31 26.11
CA LEU A 17 7.60 5.47 24.90
C LEU A 17 7.83 4.13 24.18
N LEU A 18 7.98 3.03 24.92
CA LEU A 18 8.12 1.69 24.36
C LEU A 18 6.83 1.24 23.65
N CYS A 19 5.66 1.47 24.25
CA CYS A 19 4.36 1.19 23.64
C CYS A 19 4.13 1.99 22.35
N PHE A 20 4.58 3.25 22.32
CA PHE A 20 4.52 4.09 21.12
C PHE A 20 5.49 3.62 20.02
N ALA A 21 6.66 3.11 20.39
CA ALA A 21 7.61 2.57 19.43
C ALA A 21 7.08 1.29 18.77
N VAL A 22 6.45 0.39 19.54
CA VAL A 22 5.91 -0.87 19.02
C VAL A 22 4.71 -0.65 18.10
N SER A 23 3.84 0.33 18.38
CA SER A 23 2.69 0.64 17.53
C SER A 23 3.08 1.28 16.18
N GLY A 24 4.23 1.96 16.09
CA GLY A 24 4.75 2.52 14.84
C GLY A 24 5.32 1.48 13.86
N TYR A 25 5.70 0.29 14.33
CA TYR A 25 6.23 -0.81 13.49
C TYR A 25 5.18 -1.83 13.05
N SER A 26 3.92 -1.68 13.50
CA SER A 26 2.83 -2.58 13.16
C SER A 26 2.40 -2.55 11.68
N ASP A 27 2.95 -1.63 10.87
CA ASP A 27 2.60 -1.50 9.46
C ASP A 27 3.48 -2.35 8.52
N ALA A 28 4.27 -3.27 9.07
CA ALA A 28 4.74 -4.45 8.34
C ALA A 28 3.58 -5.44 8.17
N SER A 29 2.50 -4.99 7.54
CA SER A 29 1.38 -5.81 7.12
C SER A 29 1.93 -6.90 6.20
N ASN A 30 1.94 -8.14 6.69
CA ASN A 30 2.24 -9.30 5.87
C ASN A 30 1.06 -9.50 4.91
N TYR A 31 1.10 -8.81 3.78
CA TYR A 31 0.10 -8.95 2.73
C TYR A 31 0.19 -10.36 2.12
N GLU A 32 -0.94 -11.05 2.09
CA GLU A 32 -1.08 -12.42 1.60
C GLU A 32 -1.94 -12.47 0.33
N VAL A 33 -1.69 -13.50 -0.48
CA VAL A 33 -2.56 -13.79 -1.62
C VAL A 33 -3.91 -14.25 -1.07
N GLY A 34 -5.00 -13.74 -1.60
CA GLY A 34 -6.36 -13.93 -1.07
C GLY A 34 -6.87 -12.73 -0.27
N ASP A 35 -5.98 -11.85 0.21
CA ASP A 35 -6.41 -10.66 0.96
C ASP A 35 -7.21 -9.70 0.09
N VAL A 36 -8.27 -9.15 0.67
CA VAL A 36 -9.14 -8.14 0.08
C VAL A 36 -8.98 -6.83 0.85
N PHE A 37 -8.74 -5.76 0.11
CA PHE A 37 -8.61 -4.41 0.65
C PHE A 37 -9.61 -3.46 0.01
N GLU A 38 -10.23 -2.57 0.79
CA GLU A 38 -11.15 -1.54 0.32
C GLU A 38 -10.56 -0.14 0.52
N SER A 39 -10.72 0.72 -0.48
CA SER A 39 -10.36 2.12 -0.36
C SER A 39 -11.42 2.91 0.43
N LYS A 40 -11.05 3.45 1.60
CA LYS A 40 -11.94 4.29 2.43
C LYS A 40 -11.76 5.80 2.18
N LYS A 41 -10.65 6.23 1.57
CA LYS A 41 -10.25 7.65 1.45
C LYS A 41 -10.71 8.35 0.16
N ARG A 42 -10.73 9.70 0.23
CA ARG A 42 -11.03 10.63 -0.88
C ARG A 42 -9.79 11.30 -1.50
N THR A 43 -8.61 11.22 -0.87
CA THR A 43 -7.50 12.16 -1.14
C THR A 43 -6.16 11.53 -1.49
N THR A 44 -5.94 10.25 -1.21
CA THR A 44 -4.75 9.51 -1.66
C THR A 44 -5.20 8.15 -2.14
N SER A 45 -4.86 7.85 -3.38
CA SER A 45 -5.29 6.68 -4.11
C SER A 45 -4.09 5.77 -4.35
N VAL A 46 -4.35 4.47 -4.19
CA VAL A 46 -3.45 3.46 -4.72
C VAL A 46 -3.52 3.55 -6.23
N VAL A 47 -2.36 3.55 -6.89
CA VAL A 47 -2.27 3.52 -8.35
C VAL A 47 -1.99 2.10 -8.78
N LEU A 48 -2.89 1.57 -9.59
CA LEU A 48 -2.79 0.26 -10.22
C LEU A 48 -2.23 0.44 -11.62
N PHE A 49 -1.40 -0.50 -12.08
CA PHE A 49 -0.76 -0.48 -13.39
C PHE A 49 -1.19 -1.68 -14.21
N GLU A 50 -1.63 -1.49 -15.46
CA GLU A 50 -2.02 -2.61 -16.32
C GLU A 50 -0.81 -3.49 -16.68
N LEU A 51 0.34 -2.86 -16.91
CA LEU A 51 1.58 -3.52 -17.26
C LEU A 51 2.55 -3.55 -16.08
N LYS A 52 3.05 -4.75 -15.75
CA LYS A 52 4.10 -4.94 -14.73
C LYS A 52 5.34 -4.09 -15.01
N GLY A 53 5.77 -4.01 -16.28
CA GLY A 53 6.96 -3.24 -16.67
C GLY A 53 6.85 -1.75 -16.36
N ASP A 54 5.64 -1.19 -16.49
CA ASP A 54 5.38 0.20 -16.15
C ASP A 54 5.47 0.43 -14.65
N LEU A 55 4.87 -0.45 -13.83
CA LEU A 55 5.03 -0.40 -12.38
C LEU A 55 6.51 -0.44 -11.96
N LEU A 56 7.31 -1.33 -12.57
CA LEU A 56 8.75 -1.41 -12.26
C LEU A 56 9.49 -0.13 -12.64
N ARG A 57 9.16 0.46 -13.78
CA ARG A 57 9.71 1.76 -14.19
C ARG A 57 9.33 2.87 -13.19
N TYR A 58 8.08 2.90 -12.73
CA TYR A 58 7.60 3.83 -11.71
C TYR A 58 8.39 3.71 -10.41
N ILE A 59 8.59 2.49 -9.91
CA ILE A 59 9.37 2.25 -8.68
C ILE A 59 10.81 2.76 -8.83
N ARG A 60 11.46 2.49 -9.96
CA ARG A 60 12.84 2.95 -10.22
C ARG A 60 12.95 4.47 -10.28
N GLN A 61 12.02 5.14 -10.95
CA GLN A 61 12.03 6.60 -11.10
C GLN A 61 11.80 7.31 -9.76
N HIS A 62 10.85 6.84 -8.96
CA HIS A 62 10.55 7.42 -7.65
C HIS A 62 11.50 6.96 -6.53
N GLY A 63 12.31 5.93 -6.77
CA GLY A 63 13.39 5.49 -5.88
C GLY A 63 14.73 6.23 -6.08
N SER A 64 14.92 6.89 -7.23
CA SER A 64 16.14 7.64 -7.56
C SER A 64 16.12 9.04 -6.95
N LYS A 65 17.18 9.42 -6.20
CA LYS A 65 17.38 10.78 -5.68
C LYS A 65 17.77 11.81 -6.76
N THR A 66 18.05 11.35 -7.98
CA THR A 66 18.43 12.15 -9.15
C THR A 66 17.41 11.90 -10.26
N GLY A 67 16.29 12.62 -10.25
CA GLY A 67 15.14 12.32 -11.10
C GLY A 67 15.03 13.25 -12.31
N SER A 68 15.33 12.76 -13.51
CA SER A 68 14.67 13.28 -14.72
C SER A 68 13.23 12.77 -14.70
N PHE A 69 12.26 13.65 -14.47
CA PHE A 69 10.84 13.30 -14.53
C PHE A 69 10.45 13.05 -15.99
N ARG A 70 10.44 11.79 -16.42
CA ARG A 70 9.81 11.42 -17.68
C ARG A 70 8.33 11.21 -17.39
N GLN A 71 7.47 12.06 -17.94
CA GLN A 71 6.03 11.98 -17.77
C GLN A 71 5.55 10.57 -18.14
N MET A 72 4.95 9.89 -17.18
CA MET A 72 4.43 8.55 -17.37
C MET A 72 3.12 8.64 -18.13
N ASP A 73 2.91 7.79 -19.13
CA ASP A 73 1.62 7.71 -19.81
C ASP A 73 0.59 7.17 -18.82
N THR A 74 -0.36 8.03 -18.40
CA THR A 74 -1.39 7.71 -17.41
C THR A 74 -2.52 6.86 -18.01
N SER A 75 -2.47 6.57 -19.31
CA SER A 75 -3.50 5.78 -19.99
C SER A 75 -3.59 4.34 -19.49
N TYR A 76 -2.50 3.80 -18.93
CA TYR A 76 -2.40 2.41 -18.44
C TYR A 76 -2.43 2.29 -16.92
N THR A 77 -2.94 3.32 -16.23
CA THR A 77 -3.08 3.30 -14.78
C THR A 77 -4.53 3.45 -14.34
N TYR A 78 -4.86 2.83 -13.22
CA TYR A 78 -6.13 3.01 -12.56
C TYR A 78 -5.92 3.55 -11.15
N GLU A 79 -6.56 4.67 -10.86
CA GLU A 79 -6.53 5.31 -9.56
C GLU A 79 -7.69 4.76 -8.69
N VAL A 80 -7.36 4.00 -7.65
CA VAL A 80 -8.36 3.32 -6.80
C VAL A 80 -9.30 4.33 -6.13
N GLN A 81 -10.59 4.22 -6.43
CA GLN A 81 -11.61 5.15 -5.94
C GLN A 81 -12.22 4.69 -4.61
N LYS A 82 -12.87 5.62 -3.91
CA LYS A 82 -13.56 5.30 -2.65
C LYS A 82 -14.60 4.18 -2.84
N GLY A 83 -14.39 3.12 -2.08
CA GLY A 83 -15.23 1.92 -2.03
C GLY A 83 -14.88 0.86 -3.06
N ASP A 84 -13.93 1.13 -3.96
CA ASP A 84 -13.32 0.07 -4.77
C ASP A 84 -12.56 -0.88 -3.86
N LYS A 85 -12.57 -2.17 -4.24
CA LYS A 85 -11.77 -3.18 -3.58
C LYS A 85 -10.67 -3.69 -4.51
N ILE A 86 -9.56 -4.10 -3.93
CA ILE A 86 -8.55 -4.91 -4.62
C ILE A 86 -8.44 -6.27 -3.93
N ILE A 87 -8.24 -7.31 -4.73
CA ILE A 87 -7.98 -8.67 -4.26
C ILE A 87 -6.55 -9.03 -4.67
N LEU A 88 -5.72 -9.46 -3.73
CA LEU A 88 -4.34 -9.87 -4.01
C LEU A 88 -4.34 -11.27 -4.63
N LEU A 89 -4.01 -11.39 -5.91
CA LEU A 89 -4.12 -12.66 -6.65
C LEU A 89 -2.80 -13.43 -6.72
N LYS A 90 -1.68 -12.71 -6.83
CA LYS A 90 -0.36 -13.33 -6.94
C LYS A 90 0.72 -12.36 -6.51
N SER A 91 1.68 -12.81 -5.72
CA SER A 91 2.87 -12.04 -5.38
C SER A 91 4.04 -12.38 -6.30
N TYR A 92 4.87 -11.37 -6.62
CA TYR A 92 6.15 -11.55 -7.29
C TYR A 92 7.26 -10.92 -6.44
N LYS A 93 8.43 -11.57 -6.42
CA LYS A 93 9.65 -11.01 -5.84
C LYS A 93 10.48 -10.42 -6.98
N GLU A 94 10.58 -9.10 -7.01
CA GLU A 94 11.39 -8.37 -7.98
C GLU A 94 12.61 -7.75 -7.29
N ALA A 95 13.59 -7.29 -8.06
CA ALA A 95 14.80 -6.67 -7.52
C ALA A 95 14.48 -5.44 -6.66
N GLU A 96 13.41 -4.70 -7.00
CA GLU A 96 12.97 -3.49 -6.31
C GLU A 96 11.99 -3.76 -5.14
N GLY A 97 11.60 -5.02 -4.92
CA GLY A 97 10.73 -5.44 -3.82
C GLY A 97 9.58 -6.37 -4.23
N LYS A 98 8.70 -6.68 -3.26
CA LYS A 98 7.49 -7.47 -3.49
C LYS A 98 6.46 -6.62 -4.26
N ILE A 99 5.88 -7.18 -5.31
CA ILE A 99 4.72 -6.61 -6.02
C ILE A 99 3.59 -7.61 -6.06
N PHE A 100 2.35 -7.14 -6.28
CA PHE A 100 1.19 -8.01 -6.43
C PHE A 100 0.52 -7.80 -7.78
N ARG A 101 0.05 -8.89 -8.39
CA ARG A 101 -1.06 -8.84 -9.34
C ARG A 101 -2.35 -8.83 -8.53
N VAL A 102 -3.25 -7.93 -8.88
CA VAL A 102 -4.51 -7.70 -8.17
C VAL A 102 -5.70 -7.74 -9.12
N ALA A 103 -6.85 -8.17 -8.63
CA ALA A 103 -8.13 -7.89 -9.27
C ALA A 103 -8.71 -6.62 -8.66
N LEU A 104 -9.19 -5.71 -9.49
CA LEU A 104 -10.00 -4.57 -9.07
C LEU A 104 -11.48 -4.95 -9.10
N VAL A 105 -12.16 -4.72 -8.00
CA VAL A 105 -13.62 -4.81 -7.89
C VAL A 105 -14.16 -3.40 -7.68
N ALA A 106 -14.53 -2.75 -8.78
CA ALA A 106 -15.04 -1.38 -8.76
C ALA A 106 -16.40 -1.31 -8.06
N LYS A 107 -16.59 -0.33 -7.18
CA LYS A 107 -17.87 -0.13 -6.46
C LYS A 107 -19.03 0.19 -7.40
N LYS A 108 -18.76 0.97 -8.44
CA LYS A 108 -19.72 1.33 -9.48
C LYS A 108 -19.21 0.76 -10.80
N LYS A 109 -20.10 0.21 -11.63
CA LYS A 109 -19.79 -0.26 -13.00
C LYS A 109 -19.40 0.89 -13.97
N SER A 110 -18.83 1.99 -13.49
CA SER A 110 -18.90 3.29 -14.16
C SER A 110 -17.78 3.61 -15.14
N ARG A 111 -16.92 2.66 -15.53
CA ARG A 111 -16.05 2.84 -16.70
C ARG A 111 -15.96 1.50 -17.43
N LYS A 112 -16.03 1.53 -18.77
CA LYS A 112 -15.55 0.42 -19.60
C LYS A 112 -14.11 0.18 -19.15
N GLN A 113 -13.92 -0.89 -18.41
CA GLN A 113 -12.64 -1.23 -17.85
C GLN A 113 -12.17 -2.43 -18.65
N ASP A 114 -11.21 -2.20 -19.53
CA ASP A 114 -10.78 -3.19 -20.52
C ASP A 114 -10.06 -4.38 -19.85
N SER A 115 -9.51 -4.18 -18.64
CA SER A 115 -8.94 -5.24 -17.81
C SER A 115 -9.33 -5.07 -16.34
N PRO A 116 -9.88 -6.10 -15.67
CA PRO A 116 -10.07 -6.09 -14.23
C PRO A 116 -8.77 -6.38 -13.47
N TYR A 117 -7.67 -6.69 -14.16
CA TYR A 117 -6.41 -7.13 -13.56
C TYR A 117 -5.31 -6.08 -13.72
N TYR A 118 -4.60 -5.84 -12.62
CA TYR A 118 -3.55 -4.84 -12.54
C TYR A 118 -2.37 -5.32 -11.67
N TYR A 119 -1.34 -4.50 -11.58
CA TYR A 119 -0.19 -4.65 -10.71
C TYR A 119 -0.10 -3.49 -9.72
N ALA A 120 0.30 -3.78 -8.48
CA ALA A 120 0.44 -2.78 -7.43
C ALA A 120 1.61 -3.07 -6.49
N VAL A 121 2.08 -2.02 -5.81
CA VAL A 121 3.16 -2.07 -4.80
C VAL A 121 2.56 -1.98 -3.39
N PRO A 122 2.93 -2.89 -2.48
CA PRO A 122 2.44 -2.90 -1.09
C PRO A 122 2.69 -1.61 -0.32
N LYS A 123 3.74 -0.86 -0.67
CA LYS A 123 4.04 0.43 -0.04
C LYS A 123 2.91 1.45 -0.15
N GLN A 124 1.90 1.24 -0.99
CA GLN A 124 0.73 2.11 -1.10
C GLN A 124 -0.49 1.58 -0.30
N PHE A 125 -0.46 0.33 0.16
CA PHE A 125 -1.61 -0.35 0.76
C PHE A 125 -1.96 0.14 2.16
N TYR A 126 -1.08 0.89 2.84
CA TYR A 126 -1.41 1.60 4.09
C TYR A 126 -2.58 2.60 3.92
N GLN A 127 -2.93 2.95 2.67
CA GLN A 127 -4.08 3.80 2.35
C GLN A 127 -5.39 3.02 2.24
N LEU A 128 -5.33 1.69 2.28
CA LEU A 128 -6.46 0.79 2.15
C LEU A 128 -6.79 0.15 3.50
N THR A 129 -8.01 -0.37 3.60
CA THR A 129 -8.47 -1.08 4.80
C THR A 129 -8.66 -2.54 4.45
N PHE A 130 -8.07 -3.43 5.24
CA PHE A 130 -8.30 -4.87 5.13
C PHE A 130 -9.79 -5.17 5.35
N VAL A 131 -10.35 -6.04 4.50
CA VAL A 131 -11.76 -6.44 4.56
C VAL A 131 -11.86 -7.88 5.01
N GLU A 132 -11.25 -8.79 4.26
CA GLU A 132 -11.36 -10.23 4.45
C GLU A 132 -10.20 -10.94 3.73
N HIS A 133 -9.99 -12.21 4.08
CA HIS A 133 -9.11 -13.11 3.36
C HIS A 133 -9.98 -14.16 2.67
N LEU A 134 -9.85 -14.29 1.35
CA LEU A 134 -10.58 -15.30 0.59
C LEU A 134 -9.92 -16.65 0.80
N THR A 135 -10.64 -17.58 1.42
CA THR A 135 -10.27 -18.99 1.47
C THR A 135 -10.66 -19.66 0.15
N GLU A 136 -9.82 -20.56 -0.36
CA GLU A 136 -10.15 -21.44 -1.50
C GLU A 136 -11.44 -22.24 -1.28
#